data_AF-A0A382C497-F1
#
_entry.id   AF-A0A382C497-F1
#
_cell.length_a   1.000
_cell.length_b   1.000
_cell.length_c   1.000
_cell.angle_alpha   90.00
_cell.angle_beta   90.00
_cell.angle_gamma   90.00
#
_symmetry.space_group_name_H-M   'P 1'
#
loop_
_entity.id
_entity.type
_entity.pdbx_description
1 polymer ?
#
loop_
_entity_poly.entity_id
_entity_poly.type
_entity_poly.pdbx_seq_one_letter_code
_entity_poly.pdbx_strand_id
1 'polypeptide(L)'
;MIRSLNTAVLGIKQFQTSLDAIGNNLANINTIGYKGARVDFSDTLAQTLRAPTPDTGIVSGTAGMQLGNGVKVAAIKNEFSQGAIKQTGVRTDL
;
A
#
# COMPACT_ATOMS: atom_id res chain seq x y z
N MET A 1 -14.65 1.08 20.99
CA MET A 1 -14.98 2.11 19.99
C MET A 1 -13.79 2.94 19.52
N ILE A 2 -12.88 3.40 20.39
CA ILE A 2 -11.71 4.23 19.97
C ILE A 2 -10.82 3.52 18.94
N ARG A 3 -10.59 2.21 19.11
CA ARG A 3 -9.71 1.45 18.23
C ARG A 3 -10.23 1.28 16.80
N SER A 4 -11.52 0.97 16.63
CA SER A 4 -12.14 0.83 15.29
C SER A 4 -12.16 2.16 14.55
N LEU A 5 -12.41 3.27 15.25
CA LEU A 5 -12.30 4.61 14.69
C LEU A 5 -10.88 4.92 14.24
N ASN A 6 -9.87 4.60 15.06
CA ASN A 6 -8.46 4.81 14.69
C ASN A 6 -8.08 3.99 13.46
N THR A 7 -8.50 2.72 13.36
CA THR A 7 -8.27 1.90 12.17
C THR A 7 -8.92 2.50 10.92
N ALA A 8 -10.16 3.00 11.03
CA ALA A 8 -10.85 3.64 9.92
C ALA A 8 -10.14 4.94 9.48
N VAL A 9 -9.75 5.79 10.43
CA VAL A 9 -9.00 7.03 10.17
C VAL A 9 -7.65 6.75 9.52
N LEU A 10 -6.93 5.72 9.98
CA LEU A 10 -5.70 5.25 9.35
C LEU A 10 -5.95 4.78 7.91
N GLY A 11 -7.03 4.02 7.67
CA GLY A 11 -7.41 3.65 6.30
C GLY A 11 -7.58 4.87 5.40
N ILE A 12 -8.39 5.85 5.83
CA ILE A 12 -8.66 7.07 5.04
C ILE A 12 -7.38 7.87 4.77
N LYS A 13 -6.53 8.07 5.78
CA LYS A 13 -5.25 8.80 5.62
C LYS A 13 -4.33 8.12 4.61
N GLN A 14 -4.27 6.80 4.64
CA GLN A 14 -3.40 6.02 3.76
C GLN A 14 -3.94 6.05 2.33
N PHE A 15 -5.26 6.00 2.15
CA PHE A 15 -5.90 6.22 0.86
C PHE A 15 -5.65 7.62 0.32
N GLN A 16 -5.66 8.67 1.17
CA GLN A 16 -5.31 10.02 0.75
C GLN A 16 -3.91 10.07 0.13
N THR A 17 -2.91 9.45 0.75
CA THR A 17 -1.54 9.38 0.18
C THR A 17 -1.52 8.69 -1.19
N SER A 18 -2.33 7.65 -1.39
CA SER A 18 -2.45 7.03 -2.72
C SER A 18 -3.12 7.95 -3.74
N LEU A 19 -4.14 8.73 -3.33
CA LEU A 19 -4.76 9.72 -4.21
C LEU A 19 -3.77 10.82 -4.58
N ASP A 20 -2.93 11.26 -3.65
CA ASP A 20 -1.90 12.27 -3.91
C ASP A 20 -0.86 11.76 -4.93
N ALA A 21 -0.43 10.49 -4.81
CA ALA A 21 0.46 9.86 -5.79
C ALA A 21 -0.19 9.74 -7.18
N ILE A 22 -1.46 9.33 -7.26
CA ILE A 22 -2.21 9.27 -8.51
C ILE A 22 -2.34 10.68 -9.12
N GLY A 23 -2.65 11.68 -8.30
CA GLY A 23 -2.73 13.08 -8.72
C GLY A 23 -1.41 13.59 -9.28
N ASN A 24 -0.29 13.26 -8.64
CA ASN A 24 1.05 13.61 -9.13
C ASN A 24 1.36 12.95 -10.48
N ASN A 25 1.02 11.66 -10.64
CA ASN A 25 1.19 10.94 -11.90
C ASN A 25 0.38 11.57 -13.04
N LEU A 26 -0.88 11.93 -12.76
CA LEU A 26 -1.76 12.53 -13.74
C LEU A 26 -1.30 13.93 -14.15
N ALA A 27 -0.86 14.74 -13.19
CA ALA A 27 -0.32 16.07 -13.44
C ALA A 27 0.92 16.05 -14.34
N ASN A 28 1.71 14.98 -14.32
CA ASN A 28 2.95 14.84 -15.07
C ASN A 28 2.86 13.90 -16.28
N ILE A 29 1.65 13.58 -16.75
CA ILE A 29 1.45 12.63 -17.85
C ILE A 29 2.16 13.03 -19.16
N ASN A 30 2.36 14.33 -19.39
CA ASN A 30 3.01 14.87 -20.58
C ASN A 30 4.48 15.29 -20.33
N THR A 31 5.01 15.06 -19.14
CA THR A 31 6.40 15.41 -18.80
C THR A 31 7.33 14.35 -19.36
N ILE A 32 8.27 14.78 -20.22
CA ILE A 32 9.23 13.88 -20.88
C ILE A 32 10.11 13.20 -19.83
N GLY A 33 10.23 11.87 -19.92
CA GLY A 33 11.06 11.07 -19.00
C GLY A 33 10.46 10.85 -17.61
N TYR A 34 9.22 11.29 -17.35
CA TYR A 34 8.56 11.06 -16.06
C TYR A 34 8.39 9.57 -15.77
N LYS A 35 8.69 9.17 -14.52
CA LYS A 35 8.46 7.82 -14.01
C LYS A 35 7.35 7.89 -12.96
N GLY A 36 6.25 7.18 -13.22
CA GLY A 36 5.10 7.18 -12.33
C GLY A 36 5.45 6.58 -10.97
N ALA A 37 4.86 7.11 -9.91
CA ALA A 37 4.98 6.60 -8.55
C ALA A 37 3.77 5.75 -8.16
N ARG A 38 4.00 4.64 -7.46
CA ARG A 38 2.97 3.77 -6.88
C ARG A 38 3.15 3.67 -5.38
N VAL A 39 2.05 3.72 -4.65
CA VAL A 39 2.01 3.50 -3.20
C VAL A 39 1.72 2.03 -2.91
N ASP A 40 2.62 1.38 -2.16
CA ASP A 40 2.43 0.03 -1.65
C ASP A 40 1.96 0.11 -0.20
N PHE A 41 0.94 -0.68 0.14
CA PHE A 41 0.42 -0.78 1.50
C PHE A 41 0.89 -2.07 2.18
N SER A 42 0.97 -2.03 3.51
CA SER A 42 1.22 -3.19 4.35
C SER A 42 0.32 -3.12 5.58
N ASP A 43 -0.11 -4.28 6.05
CA ASP A 43 -0.77 -4.40 7.34
C ASP A 43 0.20 -4.04 8.47
N THR A 44 -0.36 -3.52 9.56
CA THR A 44 0.35 -3.25 10.80
C THR A 44 0.31 -4.47 11.71
N LEU A 45 1.21 -4.51 12.71
CA LEU A 45 1.28 -5.63 13.65
C LEU A 45 -0.06 -5.85 14.34
N ALA A 46 -0.63 -7.04 14.13
CA ALA A 46 -1.92 -7.42 14.68
C ALA A 46 -1.79 -7.93 16.12
N GLN A 47 -2.71 -7.51 17.01
CA GLN A 47 -2.71 -7.88 18.42
C GLN A 47 -3.29 -9.28 18.63
N THR A 48 -2.51 -10.17 19.25
CA THR A 48 -3.00 -11.49 19.68
C THR A 48 -3.77 -11.37 21.00
N LEU A 49 -5.05 -11.75 20.98
CA LEU A 49 -5.92 -11.79 22.17
C LEU A 49 -5.89 -13.16 22.84
N ARG A 50 -5.76 -14.23 22.04
CA ARG A 50 -5.62 -15.60 22.55
C ARG A 50 -4.70 -16.38 21.62
N ALA A 51 -3.66 -17.00 22.20
CA ALA A 51 -2.79 -17.89 21.44
C ALA A 51 -3.54 -19.19 21.08
N PRO A 52 -3.25 -19.79 19.92
CA PRO A 52 -3.81 -21.10 19.60
C PRO A 52 -3.29 -22.16 20.59
N THR A 53 -4.13 -23.10 20.97
CA THR A 53 -3.73 -24.28 21.75
C THR A 53 -3.77 -25.53 20.86
N PRO A 54 -2.76 -26.42 20.96
CA PRO A 54 -2.73 -27.65 20.18
C PRO A 54 -3.84 -28.61 20.62
N ASP A 55 -4.31 -29.44 19.69
CA ASP A 55 -5.19 -30.57 20.02
C ASP A 55 -4.36 -31.68 20.66
N THR A 56 -4.85 -32.19 21.78
CA THR A 56 -4.17 -33.22 22.59
C THR A 56 -4.82 -34.59 22.46
N GLY A 57 -5.86 -34.74 21.63
CA GLY A 57 -6.63 -35.97 21.47
C GLY A 57 -7.65 -36.26 22.59
N ILE A 58 -7.50 -35.60 23.75
CA ILE A 58 -8.47 -35.64 24.87
C ILE A 58 -9.26 -34.32 24.94
N VAL A 59 -8.61 -33.20 24.60
CA VAL A 59 -9.22 -31.87 24.53
C VAL A 59 -8.92 -31.27 23.16
N SER A 60 -9.97 -30.86 22.45
CA SER A 60 -9.82 -30.19 21.16
C SER A 60 -9.00 -28.91 21.28
N GLY A 61 -8.11 -28.72 20.31
CA GLY A 61 -7.35 -27.49 20.16
C GLY A 61 -8.26 -26.28 19.95
N THR A 62 -7.77 -25.10 20.30
CA THR A 62 -8.57 -23.87 20.19
C THR A 62 -7.87 -22.88 19.26
N ALA A 63 -8.60 -22.28 18.32
CA ALA A 63 -8.04 -21.39 17.31
C ALA A 63 -7.56 -20.05 17.89
N GLY A 64 -6.37 -19.59 17.49
CA GLY A 64 -5.85 -18.29 17.92
C GLY A 64 -6.78 -17.14 17.55
N MET A 65 -6.92 -16.15 18.43
CA MET A 65 -7.66 -14.93 18.16
C MET A 65 -6.68 -13.78 17.99
N GLN A 66 -6.68 -13.19 16.80
CA GLN A 66 -5.87 -12.03 16.48
C GLN A 66 -6.77 -10.92 15.92
N LEU A 67 -6.45 -9.68 16.27
CA LEU A 67 -7.14 -8.50 15.78
C LEU A 67 -6.16 -7.63 15.00
N GLY A 68 -6.52 -7.28 13.75
CA GLY A 68 -5.73 -6.39 12.91
C GLY A 68 -5.74 -4.95 13.42
N ASN A 69 -4.58 -4.29 13.38
CA ASN A 69 -4.41 -2.90 13.87
C ASN A 69 -4.49 -1.84 12.74
N GLY A 70 -4.82 -2.25 11.52
CA GLY A 70 -4.96 -1.38 10.35
C GLY A 70 -3.80 -1.47 9.36
N VAL A 71 -3.76 -0.50 8.45
CA VAL A 71 -2.82 -0.47 7.31
C VAL A 71 -1.87 0.73 7.40
N LYS A 72 -0.68 0.59 6.82
CA LYS A 72 0.31 1.66 6.66
C LYS A 72 0.86 1.67 5.22
N VAL A 73 1.43 2.80 4.82
CA VAL A 73 2.26 2.86 3.60
C VAL A 73 3.57 2.12 3.88
N ALA A 74 3.85 1.11 3.05
CA ALA A 74 5.08 0.33 3.11
C ALA A 74 6.20 1.02 2.32
N ALA A 75 5.89 1.48 1.11
CA ALA A 75 6.81 2.19 0.24
C ALA A 75 6.07 3.03 -0.80
N ILE A 76 6.74 4.04 -1.33
CA ILE A 76 6.37 4.70 -2.58
C ILE A 76 7.47 4.36 -3.58
N LYS A 77 7.12 3.64 -4.65
CA LYS A 77 8.07 3.16 -5.63
C LYS A 77 7.85 3.83 -6.97
N ASN A 78 8.93 4.13 -7.66
CA ASN A 78 8.87 4.59 -9.05
C ASN A 78 8.83 3.37 -9.98
N GLU A 79 7.95 3.43 -10.97
CA GLU A 79 7.83 2.44 -12.02
C GLU A 79 8.79 2.81 -13.16
N PHE A 80 9.86 2.03 -13.31
CA PHE A 80 10.93 2.29 -14.28
C PHE A 80 10.70 1.63 -15.65
N SER A 81 9.45 1.32 -15.99
CA SER A 81 9.11 0.81 -17.32
C SER A 81 9.44 1.84 -18.41
N GLN A 82 9.76 1.35 -19.61
CA GLN A 82 9.98 2.21 -20.75
C GLN A 82 8.64 2.69 -21.32
N GLY A 83 8.53 3.99 -21.54
CA GLY A 83 7.34 4.62 -22.13
C GLY A 83 7.36 4.60 -23.65
N ALA A 84 6.32 5.17 -24.25
CA ALA A 84 6.27 5.37 -25.70
C ALA A 84 7.30 6.43 -26.13
N ILE A 85 8.02 6.14 -27.22
CA ILE A 85 8.97 7.08 -27.82
C ILE A 85 8.22 7.87 -28.90
N LYS A 86 8.34 9.20 -28.86
CA LYS A 86 7.78 10.10 -29.88
C LYS A 86 8.92 10.77 -30.62
N GLN A 87 8.97 10.62 -31.93
CA GLN A 87 9.96 11.30 -32.76
C GLN A 87 9.60 12.79 -32.89
N THR A 88 10.55 13.67 -32.59
CA THR A 88 10.37 15.13 -32.65
C THR A 88 10.88 15.74 -33.96
N GLY A 89 11.69 15.01 -34.72
CA GLY A 89 12.29 15.48 -35.98
C GLY A 89 13.50 16.40 -35.78
N VAL A 90 13.92 16.64 -34.53
CA VAL A 90 15.08 17.46 -34.18
C VAL A 90 16.30 16.54 -34.01
N ARG A 91 17.38 16.78 -34.78
CA ARG A 91 18.56 15.89 -34.81
C ARG A 91 19.32 15.80 -33.48
N THR A 92 19.16 16.79 -32.60
CA THR A 92 19.83 16.84 -31.28
C THR A 92 18.98 16.27 -30.15
N ASP A 93 17.75 15.83 -30.44
CA ASP A 93 16.86 15.19 -29.47
C ASP A 93 17.03 13.67 -29.59
N LEU A 94 17.69 13.08 -28.58
CA LEU A 94 18.13 11.67 -28.52
C LEU A 94 17.14 10.82 -27.72
#